data_AF-A0A7J6GFC0-F1
#
_entry.id   AF-A0A7J6GFC0-F1
#
_cell.length_a   1.000
_cell.length_b   1.000
_cell.length_c   1.000
_cell.angle_alpha   90.00
_cell.angle_beta   90.00
_cell.angle_gamma   90.00
#
_symmetry.space_group_name_H-M   'P 1'
#
loop_
_entity.id
_entity.type
_entity.pdbx_description
1 polymer ?
#
loop_
_entity_poly.entity_id
_entity_poly.type
_entity_poly.pdbx_seq_one_letter_code
_entity_poly.pdbx_strand_id
1 'polypeptide(L)'
;MSYSFKYYFVVIIGWLLMSSSSIDAQLSPSYYASTCPLLVLIVRQGMRQAVRKEPRMAASILRLFFHDCFANCPFAGGDTNLAPFDATQNRFDNNYFGQLVNKRGLLHSDQELFNGGSQDSLVTTYSNRQFRFFNDFASAMVKMGNISPLTGTNGQIRKSCGVVN
;
A
#
# COMPACT_ATOMS: atom_id res chain seq x y z
N MET A 1 -39.84 -33.96 35.16
CA MET A 1 -39.55 -32.52 34.91
C MET A 1 -38.07 -32.15 34.86
N SER A 2 -37.12 -33.09 34.71
CA SER A 2 -35.67 -32.77 34.72
C SER A 2 -34.99 -32.77 33.34
N TYR A 3 -35.55 -33.46 32.34
CA TYR A 3 -34.99 -33.57 30.99
C TYR A 3 -35.24 -32.35 30.09
N SER A 4 -36.36 -31.65 30.28
CA SER A 4 -36.74 -30.47 29.48
C SER A 4 -35.84 -29.26 29.75
N PHE A 5 -35.35 -29.11 30.98
CA PHE A 5 -34.47 -28.01 31.39
C PHE A 5 -33.05 -28.19 30.84
N LYS A 6 -32.55 -29.43 30.80
CA LYS A 6 -31.25 -29.77 30.19
C LYS A 6 -31.26 -29.54 28.67
N TYR A 7 -32.39 -29.85 28.00
CA TYR A 7 -32.54 -29.61 26.56
C TYR A 7 -32.56 -28.13 26.21
N TYR A 8 -33.30 -27.32 26.97
CA TYR A 8 -33.35 -25.87 26.80
C TYR A 8 -31.97 -25.21 26.97
N PHE A 9 -31.18 -25.68 27.95
CA PHE A 9 -29.84 -25.14 28.21
C PHE A 9 -28.84 -25.47 27.08
N VAL A 10 -28.94 -26.67 26.49
CA VAL A 10 -28.09 -27.08 25.35
C VAL A 10 -28.45 -26.31 24.07
N VAL A 11 -29.74 -26.04 23.82
CA VAL A 11 -30.19 -25.28 22.64
C VAL A 11 -29.75 -23.80 22.73
N ILE A 12 -29.79 -23.18 23.92
CA ILE A 12 -29.36 -21.78 24.12
C ILE A 12 -27.84 -21.62 23.95
N ILE A 13 -27.03 -22.56 24.45
CA ILE A 13 -25.57 -22.54 24.25
C ILE A 13 -25.20 -22.83 22.78
N GLY A 14 -25.95 -23.70 22.09
CA GLY A 14 -25.78 -23.96 20.67
C GLY A 14 -26.11 -22.75 19.78
N TRP A 15 -27.12 -21.95 20.15
CA TRP A 15 -27.46 -20.69 19.47
C TRP A 15 -26.42 -19.59 19.72
N LEU A 16 -25.78 -19.57 20.89
CA LEU A 16 -24.76 -18.57 21.24
C LEU A 16 -23.38 -18.82 20.57
N LEU A 17 -23.15 -20.01 20.01
CA LEU A 17 -21.90 -20.38 19.35
C LEU A 17 -21.95 -20.27 17.80
N MET A 18 -23.06 -19.78 17.23
CA MET A 18 -23.27 -19.68 15.77
C MET A 18 -23.67 -18.27 15.34
N SER A 19 -22.96 -17.23 15.79
CA SER A 19 -23.13 -15.86 15.27
C SER A 19 -21.87 -15.01 15.49
N SER A 20 -20.80 -15.33 14.79
CA SER A 20 -19.74 -14.38 14.47
C SER A 20 -19.41 -14.48 12.99
N SER A 21 -20.38 -14.14 12.14
CA SER A 21 -20.04 -13.63 10.82
C SER A 21 -19.52 -12.21 11.04
N SER A 22 -18.22 -12.10 11.30
CA SER A 22 -17.48 -10.90 10.91
C SER A 22 -17.67 -10.80 9.40
N ILE A 23 -18.52 -9.88 8.94
CA ILE A 23 -18.43 -9.42 7.55
C ILE A 23 -17.16 -8.59 7.54
N ASP A 24 -16.01 -9.27 7.42
CA ASP A 24 -14.81 -8.63 6.90
C ASP A 24 -15.21 -8.16 5.51
N ALA A 25 -15.52 -6.88 5.38
CA ALA A 25 -15.69 -6.27 4.09
C ALA A 25 -14.30 -6.24 3.45
N GLN A 26 -13.93 -7.38 2.85
CA GLN A 26 -12.59 -7.71 2.43
C GLN A 26 -12.33 -7.11 1.05
N LEU A 27 -11.18 -6.46 0.91
CA LEU A 27 -10.70 -5.99 -0.39
C LEU A 27 -10.51 -7.19 -1.32
N SER A 28 -11.00 -7.07 -2.55
CA SER A 28 -10.87 -8.11 -3.57
C SER A 28 -10.27 -7.54 -4.86
N PRO A 29 -9.24 -8.19 -5.45
CA PRO A 29 -8.68 -7.79 -6.74
C PRO A 29 -9.69 -7.80 -7.89
N SER A 30 -10.76 -8.57 -7.77
CA SER A 30 -11.82 -8.71 -8.79
C SER A 30 -13.10 -7.96 -8.44
N TYR A 31 -13.08 -7.06 -7.45
CA TYR A 31 -14.28 -6.36 -6.97
C TYR A 31 -15.13 -5.71 -8.09
N TYR A 32 -14.48 -5.09 -9.09
CA TYR A 32 -15.15 -4.45 -10.23
C TYR A 32 -15.30 -5.34 -11.47
N ALA A 33 -14.98 -6.63 -11.40
CA ALA A 33 -14.92 -7.49 -12.59
C ALA A 33 -16.26 -7.61 -13.32
N SER A 34 -17.39 -7.57 -12.60
CA SER A 34 -18.74 -7.65 -13.18
C SER A 34 -19.37 -6.29 -13.47
N THR A 35 -19.11 -5.27 -12.65
CA THR A 35 -19.73 -3.95 -12.75
C THR A 35 -18.99 -3.00 -13.69
N CYS A 36 -17.66 -3.11 -13.78
CA CYS A 36 -16.83 -2.31 -14.67
C CYS A 36 -15.63 -3.14 -15.16
N PRO A 37 -15.85 -4.08 -16.11
CA PRO A 37 -14.83 -5.05 -16.52
C PRO A 37 -13.59 -4.43 -17.16
N LEU A 38 -13.71 -3.21 -17.71
CA LEU A 38 -12.59 -2.50 -18.36
C LEU A 38 -11.78 -1.64 -17.39
N LEU A 39 -12.16 -1.53 -16.11
CA LEU A 39 -11.55 -0.60 -15.16
C LEU A 39 -10.02 -0.73 -15.10
N VAL A 40 -9.51 -1.95 -14.94
CA VAL A 40 -8.06 -2.21 -14.83
C VAL A 40 -7.33 -1.83 -16.12
N LEU A 41 -7.95 -2.02 -17.29
CA LEU A 41 -7.37 -1.63 -18.57
C LEU A 41 -7.32 -0.11 -18.72
N ILE A 42 -8.41 0.59 -18.39
CA ILE A 42 -8.50 2.05 -18.46
C ILE A 42 -7.45 2.69 -17.55
N VAL A 43 -7.37 2.25 -16.28
CA VAL A 43 -6.39 2.77 -15.32
C VAL A 43 -4.96 2.50 -15.81
N ARG A 44 -4.66 1.28 -16.30
CA ARG A 44 -3.33 0.96 -16.84
C ARG A 44 -2.95 1.82 -18.04
N GLN A 45 -3.89 2.07 -18.95
CA GLN A 45 -3.65 2.92 -20.11
C GLN A 45 -3.43 4.38 -19.71
N GLY A 46 -4.26 4.92 -18.81
CA GLY A 46 -4.09 6.28 -18.27
C GLY A 46 -2.74 6.46 -17.60
N MET A 47 -2.35 5.53 -16.71
CA MET A 47 -1.05 5.52 -16.06
C MET A 47 0.11 5.47 -17.07
N ARG A 48 0.04 4.59 -18.07
CA ARG A 48 1.06 4.52 -19.13
C ARG A 48 1.17 5.81 -19.93
N GLN A 49 0.06 6.46 -20.25
CA GLN A 49 0.07 7.73 -20.97
C GLN A 49 0.70 8.84 -20.13
N ALA A 50 0.31 8.95 -18.85
CA ALA A 50 0.87 9.94 -17.94
C ALA A 50 2.39 9.78 -17.77
N VAL A 51 2.86 8.54 -17.52
CA VAL A 51 4.29 8.25 -17.36
C VAL A 51 5.07 8.45 -18.66
N ARG A 52 4.49 8.14 -19.81
CA ARG A 52 5.12 8.42 -21.12
C ARG A 52 5.27 9.91 -21.39
N LYS A 53 4.29 10.71 -20.98
CA LYS A 53 4.34 12.17 -21.11
C LYS A 53 5.41 12.76 -20.17
N GLU A 54 5.48 12.25 -18.95
CA GLU A 54 6.39 12.75 -17.92
C GLU A 54 6.82 11.61 -16.98
N PRO A 55 8.04 11.05 -17.14
CA PRO A 55 8.46 9.85 -16.42
C PRO A 55 8.40 9.97 -14.89
N ARG A 56 8.74 11.16 -14.35
CA ARG A 56 8.67 11.43 -12.90
C ARG A 56 7.26 11.32 -12.31
N MET A 57 6.21 11.37 -13.14
CA MET A 57 4.83 11.14 -12.67
C MET A 57 4.65 9.76 -12.04
N ALA A 58 5.43 8.74 -12.44
CA ALA A 58 5.39 7.44 -11.80
C ALA A 58 5.75 7.54 -10.30
N ALA A 59 6.84 8.26 -9.99
CA ALA A 59 7.27 8.51 -8.62
C ALA A 59 6.28 9.38 -7.85
N SER A 60 5.73 10.43 -8.49
CA SER A 60 4.72 11.29 -7.88
C SER A 60 3.46 10.52 -7.47
N ILE A 61 2.99 9.59 -8.31
CA ILE A 61 1.80 8.77 -8.02
C ILE A 61 2.06 7.76 -6.91
N LEU A 62 3.24 7.11 -6.90
CA LEU A 62 3.64 6.23 -5.79
C LEU A 62 3.73 7.00 -4.46
N ARG A 63 4.29 8.21 -4.48
CA ARG A 63 4.36 9.10 -3.30
C ARG A 63 2.97 9.52 -2.84
N LEU A 64 2.08 9.89 -3.76
CA LEU A 64 0.70 10.25 -3.43
C LEU A 64 -0.04 9.09 -2.73
N PHE A 65 0.13 7.86 -3.23
CA PHE A 65 -0.45 6.68 -2.60
C PHE A 65 0.07 6.44 -1.18
N PHE A 66 1.39 6.57 -0.97
CA PHE A 66 1.97 6.49 0.37
C PHE A 66 1.36 7.53 1.33
N HIS A 67 1.21 8.78 0.87
CA HIS A 67 0.64 9.86 1.68
C HIS A 67 -0.83 9.66 2.02
N ASP A 68 -1.60 9.03 1.14
CA ASP A 68 -3.01 8.69 1.39
C ASP A 68 -3.13 7.61 2.48
N CYS A 69 -2.27 6.59 2.46
CA CYS A 69 -2.31 5.50 3.43
C CYS A 69 -1.74 5.87 4.82
N PHE A 70 -0.76 6.79 4.90
CA PHE A 70 -0.04 7.11 6.13
C PHE A 70 -0.32 8.53 6.67
N ALA A 71 -1.40 9.18 6.21
CA ALA A 71 -1.76 10.58 6.45
C ALA A 71 -1.34 11.15 7.83
N ASN A 72 -0.12 11.71 7.87
CA ASN A 72 0.48 12.50 8.95
C ASN A 72 1.47 13.49 8.33
N CYS A 73 1.09 14.16 7.24
CA CYS A 73 1.93 15.18 6.63
C CYS A 73 1.53 16.58 7.09
N PRO A 74 2.45 17.40 7.61
CA PRO A 74 2.18 18.80 7.87
C PRO A 74 1.87 19.53 6.56
N PHE A 75 0.94 20.47 6.61
CA PHE A 75 0.50 21.28 5.46
C PHE A 75 1.58 22.25 4.93
N ALA A 76 2.79 22.28 5.52
CA ALA A 76 3.83 23.24 5.20
C ALA A 76 5.17 22.54 4.86
N GLY A 77 5.79 22.93 3.75
CA GLY A 77 7.09 22.44 3.26
C GLY A 77 7.54 23.14 1.98
N GLY A 78 8.84 23.07 1.66
CA GLY A 78 9.45 23.71 0.48
C GLY A 78 9.61 22.73 -0.68
N ASP A 79 8.64 22.70 -1.60
CA ASP A 79 8.63 21.81 -2.79
C ASP A 79 9.54 22.28 -3.93
N THR A 80 10.22 23.43 -3.77
CA THR A 80 10.99 24.06 -4.85
C THR A 80 12.44 23.58 -4.96
N ASN A 81 12.94 22.82 -3.98
CA ASN A 81 14.32 22.33 -3.97
C ASN A 81 14.40 20.89 -4.52
N LEU A 82 14.59 20.78 -5.83
CA LEU A 82 14.60 19.48 -6.52
C LEU A 82 16.01 18.86 -6.54
N ALA A 83 16.10 17.59 -6.14
CA ALA A 83 17.28 16.75 -6.34
C ALA A 83 16.87 15.31 -6.72
N PRO A 84 17.67 14.61 -7.56
CA PRO A 84 17.56 13.16 -7.77
C PRO A 84 17.59 12.39 -6.45
N PHE A 85 16.58 11.55 -6.18
CA PHE A 85 16.65 10.61 -5.04
C PHE A 85 17.66 9.47 -5.27
N ASP A 86 17.93 9.11 -6.52
CA ASP A 86 18.98 8.16 -6.90
C ASP A 86 19.61 8.50 -8.27
N ALA A 87 20.65 7.74 -8.67
CA ALA A 87 21.34 7.94 -9.94
C ALA A 87 20.49 7.55 -11.17
N THR A 88 19.43 6.77 -10.95
CA THR A 88 18.55 6.16 -11.96
C THR A 88 17.13 6.73 -11.89
N GLN A 89 17.03 8.06 -11.88
CA GLN A 89 15.82 8.85 -11.55
C GLN A 89 14.49 8.40 -12.18
N ASN A 90 14.53 7.83 -13.39
CA ASN A 90 13.34 7.41 -14.16
C ASN A 90 13.20 5.89 -14.27
N ARG A 91 14.00 5.13 -13.51
CA ARG A 91 14.00 3.67 -13.52
C ARG A 91 13.80 3.17 -12.10
N PHE A 92 12.78 2.34 -11.94
CA PHE A 92 12.58 1.63 -10.69
C PHE A 92 13.54 0.44 -10.66
N ASP A 93 14.59 0.51 -9.86
CA ASP A 93 15.59 -0.54 -9.67
C ASP A 93 16.21 -0.52 -8.27
N ASN A 94 17.25 -1.32 -8.02
CA ASN A 94 17.89 -1.43 -6.71
C ASN A 94 19.12 -0.52 -6.55
N ASN A 95 19.40 0.40 -7.49
CA ASN A 95 20.52 1.35 -7.40
C ASN A 95 20.40 2.18 -6.12
N TYR A 96 19.18 2.56 -5.72
CA TYR A 96 18.87 3.17 -4.42
C TYR A 96 19.64 2.49 -3.27
N PHE A 97 19.54 1.17 -3.10
CA PHE A 97 20.24 0.45 -2.03
C PHE A 97 21.75 0.39 -2.25
N GLY A 98 22.21 0.32 -3.51
CA GLY A 98 23.62 0.44 -3.84
C GLY A 98 24.22 1.79 -3.39
N GLN A 99 23.46 2.88 -3.50
CA GLN A 99 23.89 4.19 -3.04
C GLN A 99 23.96 4.26 -1.51
N LEU A 100 23.03 3.62 -0.78
CA LEU A 100 23.10 3.55 0.69
C LEU A 100 24.33 2.80 1.21
N VAL A 101 24.68 1.68 0.55
CA VAL A 101 25.90 0.91 0.89
C VAL A 101 27.15 1.75 0.65
N ASN A 102 27.16 2.58 -0.38
CA ASN A 102 28.25 3.52 -0.68
C ASN A 102 28.20 4.82 0.13
N LYS A 103 27.32 4.92 1.14
CA LYS A 103 27.13 6.11 1.98
C LYS A 103 26.75 7.37 1.19
N ARG A 104 25.91 7.20 0.16
CA ARG A 104 25.42 8.25 -0.75
C ARG A 104 23.90 8.43 -0.68
N GLY A 105 23.26 8.11 0.44
CA GLY A 105 21.84 8.42 0.64
C GLY A 105 21.60 9.93 0.59
N LEU A 106 20.55 10.37 -0.13
CA LEU A 106 20.23 11.79 -0.25
C LEU A 106 19.62 12.32 1.06
N LEU A 107 18.65 11.60 1.62
CA LEU A 107 18.01 11.99 2.87
C LEU A 107 18.70 11.32 4.06
N HIS A 108 18.69 12.01 5.20
CA HIS A 108 19.12 11.43 6.46
C HIS A 108 18.37 10.12 6.77
N SER A 109 17.04 10.12 6.61
CA SER A 109 16.20 8.94 6.83
C SER A 109 16.57 7.74 5.95
N ASP A 110 17.07 7.99 4.73
CA ASP A 110 17.52 6.92 3.84
C ASP A 110 18.83 6.32 4.34
N GLN A 111 19.78 7.17 4.74
CA GLN A 111 21.09 6.70 5.18
C GLN A 111 21.04 5.95 6.52
N GLU A 112 20.06 6.25 7.38
CA GLU A 112 19.81 5.49 8.61
C GLU A 112 19.43 4.02 8.38
N LEU A 113 18.94 3.66 7.18
CA LEU A 113 18.71 2.25 6.84
C LEU A 113 20.00 1.43 6.74
N PHE A 114 21.15 2.09 6.55
CA PHE A 114 22.47 1.47 6.44
C PHE A 114 23.49 2.24 7.29
N ASN A 115 23.39 2.11 8.61
CA ASN A 115 24.20 2.85 9.58
C ASN A 115 24.64 1.98 10.79
N GLY A 116 24.82 0.68 10.59
CA GLY A 116 25.16 -0.27 11.65
C GLY A 116 23.94 -0.80 12.40
N GLY A 117 22.74 -0.68 11.81
CA GLY A 117 21.48 -1.09 12.42
C GLY A 117 21.03 -2.49 12.00
N SER A 118 19.84 -2.90 12.47
CA SER A 118 19.27 -4.21 12.11
C SER A 118 18.86 -4.33 10.64
N GLN A 119 18.81 -3.22 9.92
CA GLN A 119 18.34 -3.12 8.53
C GLN A 119 19.50 -3.30 7.53
N ASP A 120 20.76 -3.20 7.98
CA ASP A 120 21.94 -3.23 7.12
C ASP A 120 22.03 -4.51 6.26
N SER A 121 21.67 -5.67 6.83
CA SER A 121 21.64 -6.96 6.13
C SER A 121 20.61 -6.98 5.00
N LEU A 122 19.44 -6.37 5.23
CA LEU A 122 18.39 -6.29 4.23
C LEU A 122 18.78 -5.33 3.10
N VAL A 123 19.35 -4.17 3.43
CA VAL A 123 19.88 -3.21 2.44
C VAL A 123 20.95 -3.86 1.58
N THR A 124 21.87 -4.60 2.19
CA THR A 124 22.91 -5.36 1.46
C THR A 124 22.30 -6.43 0.57
N THR A 125 21.23 -7.09 1.02
CA THR A 125 20.52 -8.09 0.21
C THR A 125 19.88 -7.45 -1.02
N TYR A 126 19.19 -6.32 -0.84
CA TYR A 126 18.53 -5.62 -1.93
C TYR A 126 19.52 -4.99 -2.92
N SER A 127 20.64 -4.45 -2.45
CA SER A 127 21.69 -3.89 -3.33
C SER A 127 22.31 -4.96 -4.25
N ASN A 128 22.43 -6.20 -3.76
CA ASN A 128 22.98 -7.31 -4.54
C ASN A 128 21.92 -8.08 -5.36
N ARG A 129 20.66 -8.08 -4.93
CA ARG A 129 19.59 -8.92 -5.52
C ARG A 129 18.33 -8.10 -5.81
N GLN A 130 18.27 -7.53 -7.02
CA GLN A 130 17.12 -6.74 -7.48
C GLN A 130 15.79 -7.51 -7.42
N PHE A 131 15.78 -8.81 -7.71
CA PHE A 131 14.56 -9.63 -7.62
C PHE A 131 13.98 -9.71 -6.19
N ARG A 132 14.85 -9.78 -5.16
CA ARG A 132 14.40 -9.79 -3.76
C ARG A 132 13.72 -8.47 -3.41
N PHE A 133 14.35 -7.36 -3.78
CA PHE A 133 13.78 -6.03 -3.62
C PHE A 133 12.39 -5.93 -4.28
N PHE A 134 12.26 -6.32 -5.55
CA PHE A 134 10.99 -6.19 -6.27
C PHE A 134 9.87 -7.02 -5.68
N ASN A 135 10.16 -8.26 -5.25
CA ASN A 135 9.16 -9.12 -4.64
C ASN A 135 8.66 -8.59 -3.30
N ASP A 136 9.58 -8.15 -2.45
CA ASP A 136 9.26 -7.63 -1.13
C ASP A 136 8.60 -6.25 -1.23
N PHE A 137 9.02 -5.42 -2.19
CA PHE A 137 8.37 -4.15 -2.51
C PHE A 137 6.92 -4.35 -2.95
N ALA A 138 6.65 -5.26 -3.88
CA ALA A 138 5.28 -5.53 -4.33
C ALA A 138 4.39 -5.99 -3.16
N SER A 139 4.92 -6.87 -2.30
CA SER A 139 4.22 -7.34 -1.10
C SER A 139 3.97 -6.21 -0.10
N ALA A 140 4.94 -5.32 0.10
CA ALA A 140 4.81 -4.16 0.99
C ALA A 140 3.79 -3.14 0.46
N MET A 141 3.74 -2.90 -0.86
CA MET A 141 2.76 -2.00 -1.47
C MET A 141 1.33 -2.50 -1.28
N VAL A 142 1.09 -3.82 -1.39
CA VAL A 142 -0.22 -4.42 -1.10
C VAL A 142 -0.58 -4.26 0.37
N LYS A 143 0.35 -4.53 1.29
CA LYS A 143 0.13 -4.35 2.73
C LYS A 143 -0.19 -2.90 3.09
N MET A 144 0.52 -1.95 2.49
CA MET A 144 0.29 -0.52 2.67
C MET A 144 -1.09 -0.10 2.16
N GLY A 145 -1.52 -0.60 1.00
CA GLY A 145 -2.86 -0.33 0.45
C GLY A 145 -4.02 -0.88 1.27
N ASN A 146 -3.73 -1.82 2.18
CA ASN A 146 -4.71 -2.44 3.07
C ASN A 146 -4.71 -1.80 4.46
N ILE A 147 -4.03 -0.66 4.67
CA ILE A 147 -4.08 0.08 5.92
C ILE A 147 -5.45 0.77 6.02
N SER A 148 -6.27 0.33 6.97
CA SER A 148 -7.54 0.95 7.38
C SER A 148 -8.49 1.37 6.22
N PRO A 149 -8.76 0.51 5.22
CA PRO A 149 -9.65 0.87 4.12
C PRO A 149 -11.10 1.05 4.60
N LEU A 150 -11.80 2.02 4.01
CA LEU A 150 -13.26 2.10 4.13
C LEU A 150 -13.88 1.07 3.18
N THR A 151 -14.71 0.18 3.72
CA THR A 151 -15.27 -0.96 2.98
C THR A 151 -16.76 -1.11 3.26
N GLY A 152 -17.46 -1.86 2.40
CA GLY A 152 -18.93 -2.00 2.47
C GLY A 152 -19.64 -0.68 2.16
N THR A 153 -20.49 -0.22 3.09
CA THR A 153 -21.22 1.05 2.98
C THR A 153 -20.51 2.22 3.66
N ASN A 154 -19.31 2.00 4.20
CA ASN A 154 -18.53 3.06 4.83
C ASN A 154 -17.89 3.95 3.75
N GLY A 155 -18.16 5.26 3.79
CA GLY A 155 -17.65 6.22 2.82
C GLY A 155 -18.51 6.38 1.58
N GLN A 156 -17.90 6.75 0.44
CA GLN A 156 -18.59 7.00 -0.82
C GLN A 156 -17.69 6.79 -2.04
N ILE A 157 -18.31 6.45 -3.18
CA ILE A 157 -17.65 6.51 -4.49
C ILE A 157 -17.81 7.95 -5.02
N ARG A 158 -16.69 8.70 -5.08
CA ARG A 158 -16.68 10.09 -5.52
C ARG A 158 -16.87 10.20 -7.03
N LYS A 159 -17.71 11.15 -7.47
CA LYS A 159 -17.81 11.53 -8.90
C LYS A 159 -16.63 12.40 -9.35
N SER A 160 -16.09 13.20 -8.43
CA SER A 160 -14.87 14.00 -8.60
C SER A 160 -13.98 13.79 -7.39
N CYS A 161 -12.73 13.33 -7.60
CA CYS A 161 -11.86 12.92 -6.49
C CYS A 161 -11.48 14.07 -5.54
N GLY A 162 -11.48 15.32 -6.03
CA GLY A 162 -11.09 16.51 -5.26
C GLY A 162 -12.16 17.07 -4.34
N VAL A 163 -13.41 16.56 -4.38
CA VAL A 163 -14.54 17.12 -3.62
C VAL A 163 -15.41 15.97 -3.05
N VAL A 164 -16.01 16.20 -1.88
CA VAL A 164 -17.03 15.31 -1.30
C VAL A 164 -18.33 15.43 -2.13
N ASN A 165 -19.13 14.36 -2.19
CA ASN A 165 -20.33 14.34 -3.04
C ASN A 165 -21.46 15.12 -2.37
#